data_AF-A0A512N335-F1
#
_entry.id   AF-A0A512N335-F1
#
_cell.length_a   1.000
_cell.length_b   1.000
_cell.length_c   1.000
_cell.angle_alpha   90.00
_cell.angle_beta   90.00
_cell.angle_gamma   90.00
#
_symmetry.space_group_name_H-M   'P 1'
#
loop_
_entity.id
_entity.type
_entity.pdbx_description
1 polymer ?
#
loop_
_entity_poly.entity_id
_entity_poly.type
_entity_poly.pdbx_seq_one_letter_code
_entity_poly.pdbx_strand_id
1 'polypeptide(L)'
;MLACGMFRRAFIAALLAATPSLAQPLAQPVAVPDCTVDGRLADNNGLKLDITYRCRATQPLSFRSVEDRTSSYVQDLKLEQRDGIAEARYRFDLSGFARAVDSTSLAVQRGNGVLAILGSWLLEPQGYDRAPTIDIRMATGPGLVFAAGLPKVGDAWRLSGAPVVTAGYTALGRLAYRELAVPAPGSLRPGQPRTDGVLRVAILDGVGEGARDDLFDWVERTAQAQSNYWQGFTAKQALLGLVPVTHRRGVGYGRSVPGGGVTVMVEVGTDVDRRRLFDDWVLTHELIHTGMPFIRRGGTWFMEGAATYVEPIIRARAGWKTEEEVWREWVDNMPKGVQAFSSSMANARGQENYWGGATFMLLADVGLRRATNGAKGLEDCLAGVLWSGLDGARRAIIAEYAAACDRVTGTTVMSGLVERHFNNAEPVDLAALWRDLGISLVGSRIALDENAPSAKWRKLIVPGTHPPRRIKLPWES
;
A
#
# COMPACT_ATOMS: atom_id res chain seq x y z
N MET A 1 7.16 -30.76 -84.94
CA MET A 1 7.26 -31.19 -83.52
C MET A 1 5.99 -30.74 -82.82
N LEU A 2 5.31 -31.68 -82.17
CA LEU A 2 4.00 -31.52 -81.55
C LEU A 2 4.03 -30.70 -80.25
N ALA A 3 2.94 -29.96 -80.06
CA ALA A 3 2.26 -29.51 -78.83
C ALA A 3 2.94 -29.69 -77.45
N CYS A 4 2.94 -28.63 -76.64
CA CYS A 4 2.14 -28.58 -75.40
C CYS A 4 2.11 -27.15 -74.82
N GLY A 5 0.95 -26.74 -74.28
CA GLY A 5 0.64 -25.37 -73.89
C GLY A 5 1.14 -24.93 -72.51
N MET A 6 0.69 -23.75 -72.10
CA MET A 6 0.32 -23.43 -70.70
C MET A 6 -0.29 -22.03 -70.62
N PHE A 7 -1.61 -22.00 -70.49
CA PHE A 7 -2.37 -20.85 -69.99
C PHE A 7 -1.95 -20.55 -68.53
N ARG A 8 -1.36 -19.38 -68.27
CA ARG A 8 -1.22 -18.88 -66.89
C ARG A 8 -2.55 -18.28 -66.44
N ARG A 9 -3.34 -19.08 -65.72
CA ARG A 9 -4.47 -18.59 -64.91
C ARG A 9 -3.92 -17.80 -63.73
N ALA A 10 -4.25 -16.51 -63.67
CA ALA A 10 -4.04 -15.69 -62.48
C ALA A 10 -5.04 -16.12 -61.40
N PHE A 11 -4.54 -16.80 -60.36
CA PHE A 11 -5.31 -17.03 -59.14
C PHE A 11 -5.18 -15.79 -58.26
N ILE A 12 -6.23 -14.98 -58.20
CA ILE A 12 -6.43 -14.01 -57.13
C ILE A 12 -6.90 -14.82 -55.91
N ALA A 13 -5.97 -15.16 -55.03
CA ALA A 13 -6.31 -15.68 -53.71
C ALA A 13 -6.83 -14.50 -52.86
N ALA A 14 -8.15 -14.45 -52.65
CA ALA A 14 -8.74 -13.58 -51.65
C ALA A 14 -8.30 -14.07 -50.26
N LEU A 15 -7.28 -13.42 -49.68
CA LEU A 15 -7.01 -13.56 -48.25
C LEU A 15 -8.16 -12.91 -47.49
N LEU A 16 -9.08 -13.73 -47.00
CA LEU A 16 -9.95 -13.39 -45.89
C LEU A 16 -9.07 -13.13 -44.67
N ALA A 17 -8.77 -11.86 -44.41
CA ALA A 17 -8.19 -11.43 -43.14
C ALA A 17 -9.22 -11.72 -42.04
N ALA A 18 -9.06 -12.86 -41.36
CA ALA A 18 -9.71 -13.10 -40.09
C ALA A 18 -9.14 -12.10 -39.09
N THR A 19 -9.86 -10.99 -38.89
CA THR A 19 -9.60 -10.08 -37.78
C THR A 19 -9.68 -10.89 -36.50
N PRO A 20 -8.64 -10.92 -35.64
CA PRO A 20 -8.79 -11.50 -34.32
C PRO A 20 -9.83 -10.66 -33.60
N SER A 21 -11.03 -11.23 -33.41
CA SER A 21 -12.01 -10.71 -32.47
C SER A 21 -11.28 -10.57 -31.14
N LEU A 22 -11.13 -9.33 -30.68
CA LEU A 22 -10.76 -9.02 -29.31
C LEU A 22 -11.86 -9.56 -28.42
N ALA A 23 -11.81 -10.86 -28.14
CA ALA A 23 -12.59 -11.45 -27.07
C ALA A 23 -12.15 -10.72 -25.81
N GLN A 24 -13.04 -9.87 -25.29
CA GLN A 24 -12.93 -9.38 -23.92
C GLN A 24 -12.68 -10.60 -23.04
N PRO A 25 -11.71 -10.58 -22.12
CA PRO A 25 -11.54 -11.68 -21.18
C PRO A 25 -12.89 -11.85 -20.48
N LEU A 26 -13.55 -12.98 -20.72
CA LEU A 26 -14.75 -13.38 -19.99
C LEU A 26 -14.44 -13.15 -18.52
N ALA A 27 -15.22 -12.29 -17.87
CA ALA A 27 -15.09 -12.04 -16.44
C ALA A 27 -15.04 -13.41 -15.76
N GLN A 28 -13.92 -13.71 -15.08
CA GLN A 28 -13.80 -14.96 -14.36
C GLN A 28 -15.02 -15.09 -13.43
N PRO A 29 -15.71 -16.24 -13.41
CA PRO A 29 -16.86 -16.40 -12.55
C PRO A 29 -16.46 -16.06 -11.13
N VAL A 30 -17.18 -15.11 -10.53
CA VAL A 30 -16.92 -14.66 -9.16
C VAL A 30 -16.99 -15.89 -8.26
N ALA A 31 -15.85 -16.29 -7.71
CA ALA A 31 -15.77 -17.50 -6.90
C ALA A 31 -16.78 -17.42 -5.76
N VAL A 32 -17.57 -18.48 -5.58
CA VAL A 32 -18.54 -18.57 -4.48
C VAL A 32 -17.76 -18.61 -3.17
N PRO A 33 -18.04 -17.71 -2.20
CA PRO A 33 -17.25 -17.64 -0.97
C PRO A 33 -17.39 -18.94 -0.17
N ASP A 34 -16.35 -19.28 0.58
CA ASP A 34 -16.40 -20.41 1.52
C ASP A 34 -17.29 -20.08 2.72
N CYS A 35 -17.27 -18.81 3.14
CA CYS A 35 -18.09 -18.31 4.22
C CYS A 35 -18.77 -16.97 3.92
N THR A 36 -19.91 -16.73 4.56
CA THR A 36 -20.62 -15.45 4.56
C THR A 36 -20.79 -14.94 5.99
N VAL A 37 -20.54 -13.66 6.20
CA VAL A 37 -20.76 -12.95 7.46
C VAL A 37 -21.85 -11.92 7.23
N ASP A 38 -22.95 -12.05 7.95
CA ASP A 38 -23.98 -11.02 8.02
C ASP A 38 -23.90 -10.38 9.40
N GLY A 39 -23.52 -9.11 9.44
CA GLY A 39 -23.38 -8.35 10.67
C GLY A 39 -24.33 -7.15 10.74
N ARG A 40 -24.73 -6.80 11.95
CA ARG A 40 -25.48 -5.57 12.25
C ARG A 40 -24.70 -4.73 13.25
N LEU A 41 -24.37 -3.50 12.88
CA LEU A 41 -23.77 -2.50 13.75
C LEU A 41 -24.87 -1.59 14.34
N ALA A 42 -24.93 -1.54 15.67
CA ALA A 42 -25.84 -0.67 16.40
C ALA A 42 -25.12 0.06 17.53
N ASP A 43 -25.63 1.24 17.89
CA ASP A 43 -25.22 1.97 19.09
C ASP A 43 -26.34 1.87 20.12
N ASN A 44 -26.07 1.18 21.23
CA ASN A 44 -26.98 1.07 22.36
C ASN A 44 -26.14 1.08 23.65
N ASN A 45 -25.82 2.29 24.11
CA ASN A 45 -24.84 2.58 25.16
C ASN A 45 -23.43 2.08 24.79
N GLY A 46 -23.02 2.36 23.56
CA GLY A 46 -21.78 1.86 22.96
C GLY A 46 -22.06 1.04 21.71
N LEU A 47 -21.06 0.99 20.83
CA LEU A 47 -21.12 0.22 19.59
C LEU A 47 -21.09 -1.27 19.90
N LYS A 48 -22.05 -1.99 19.32
CA LYS A 48 -22.17 -3.45 19.40
C LYS A 48 -22.39 -4.02 18.01
N LEU A 49 -21.85 -5.23 17.79
CA LEU A 49 -22.04 -6.00 16.58
C LEU A 49 -22.85 -7.24 16.89
N ASP A 50 -23.92 -7.49 16.14
CA ASP A 50 -24.58 -8.79 16.11
C ASP A 50 -24.13 -9.51 14.84
N ILE A 51 -23.43 -10.65 14.98
CA ILE A 51 -22.79 -11.35 13.86
C ILE A 51 -23.42 -12.73 13.67
N THR A 52 -23.75 -13.04 12.42
CA THR A 52 -24.02 -14.40 11.97
C THR A 52 -23.03 -14.81 10.90
N TYR A 53 -22.26 -15.86 11.18
CA TYR A 53 -21.16 -16.32 10.34
C TYR A 53 -21.45 -17.74 9.88
N ARG A 54 -21.59 -17.95 8.57
CA ARG A 54 -21.90 -19.26 7.95
C ARG A 54 -20.75 -19.69 7.06
N CYS A 55 -20.26 -20.90 7.25
CA CYS A 55 -19.16 -21.47 6.49
C CYS A 55 -19.58 -22.82 5.91
N ARG A 56 -19.28 -23.07 4.64
CA ARG A 56 -19.40 -24.41 4.05
C ARG A 56 -18.35 -25.32 4.67
N ALA A 57 -18.79 -26.42 5.24
CA ALA A 57 -17.98 -27.28 6.08
C ALA A 57 -18.01 -28.71 5.55
N THR A 58 -16.89 -29.18 4.99
CA THR A 58 -16.66 -30.60 4.65
C THR A 58 -16.12 -31.39 5.83
N GLN A 59 -15.68 -30.70 6.89
CA GLN A 59 -15.19 -31.24 8.16
C GLN A 59 -15.66 -30.34 9.31
N PRO A 60 -15.55 -30.78 10.59
CA PRO A 60 -15.87 -29.93 11.73
C PRO A 60 -15.09 -28.61 11.70
N LEU A 61 -15.79 -27.49 11.82
CA LEU A 61 -15.17 -26.16 11.91
C LEU A 61 -15.28 -25.62 13.34
N SER A 62 -14.27 -24.87 13.77
CA SER A 62 -14.34 -24.07 14.99
C SER A 62 -14.10 -22.60 14.70
N PHE A 63 -14.58 -21.72 15.57
CA PHE A 63 -14.42 -20.27 15.42
C PHE A 63 -13.67 -19.74 16.62
N ARG A 64 -12.52 -19.10 16.40
CA ARG A 64 -11.64 -18.64 17.47
C ARG A 64 -11.46 -17.13 17.45
N SER A 65 -11.37 -16.55 18.63
CA SER A 65 -10.86 -15.18 18.76
C SER A 65 -9.41 -15.16 18.29
N VAL A 66 -9.04 -14.14 17.51
CA VAL A 66 -7.67 -13.97 17.03
C VAL A 66 -6.74 -13.57 18.18
N GLU A 67 -7.27 -12.79 19.13
CA GLU A 67 -6.56 -12.27 20.30
C GLU A 67 -7.23 -12.81 21.57
N ASP A 68 -6.43 -13.23 22.55
CA ASP A 68 -6.96 -13.77 23.82
C ASP A 68 -7.87 -12.76 24.53
N ARG A 69 -7.50 -11.47 24.46
CA ARG A 69 -8.26 -10.36 25.04
C ARG A 69 -9.64 -10.17 24.39
N THR A 70 -9.80 -10.55 23.12
CA THR A 70 -11.07 -10.41 22.38
C THR A 70 -12.14 -11.35 22.92
N SER A 71 -11.77 -12.52 23.43
CA SER A 71 -12.71 -13.57 23.86
C SER A 71 -13.73 -13.08 24.91
N SER A 72 -13.30 -12.24 25.84
CA SER A 72 -14.15 -11.68 26.91
C SER A 72 -15.24 -10.71 26.41
N TYR A 73 -15.13 -10.23 25.17
CA TYR A 73 -16.09 -9.31 24.55
C TYR A 73 -17.03 -10.00 23.55
N VAL A 74 -16.80 -11.29 23.31
CA VAL A 74 -17.72 -12.17 22.57
C VAL A 74 -18.80 -12.67 23.53
N GLN A 75 -20.04 -12.34 23.23
CA GLN A 75 -21.22 -12.66 24.04
C GLN A 75 -22.13 -13.61 23.28
N ASP A 76 -22.79 -14.50 24.03
CA ASP A 76 -23.82 -15.41 23.50
C ASP A 76 -23.37 -16.24 22.28
N LEU A 77 -22.10 -16.67 22.24
CA LEU A 77 -21.58 -17.48 21.15
C LEU A 77 -22.33 -18.82 21.07
N LYS A 78 -23.07 -19.02 19.99
CA LYS A 78 -23.74 -20.27 19.63
C LYS A 78 -23.10 -20.83 18.37
N LEU A 79 -22.73 -22.10 18.43
CA LEU A 79 -22.15 -22.83 17.32
C LEU A 79 -23.09 -23.98 16.95
N GLU A 80 -23.48 -24.05 15.69
CA GLU A 80 -24.29 -25.12 15.12
C GLU A 80 -23.61 -25.64 13.86
N GLN A 81 -23.59 -26.96 13.67
CA GLN A 81 -23.09 -27.56 12.43
C GLN A 81 -24.07 -28.62 11.95
N ARG A 82 -24.64 -28.40 10.77
CA ARG A 82 -25.66 -29.26 10.18
C ARG A 82 -25.65 -29.14 8.66
N ASP A 83 -25.92 -30.25 7.97
CA ASP A 83 -26.11 -30.28 6.51
C ASP A 83 -24.95 -29.63 5.71
N GLY A 84 -23.70 -29.84 6.18
CA GLY A 84 -22.50 -29.30 5.53
C GLY A 84 -22.27 -27.80 5.74
N ILE A 85 -22.97 -27.17 6.68
CA ILE A 85 -22.81 -25.75 7.05
C ILE A 85 -22.47 -25.67 8.54
N ALA A 86 -21.40 -24.94 8.87
CA ALA A 86 -21.11 -24.50 10.22
C ALA A 86 -21.56 -23.05 10.38
N GLU A 87 -22.38 -22.77 11.39
CA GLU A 87 -22.89 -21.45 11.70
C GLU A 87 -22.46 -21.03 13.12
N ALA A 88 -21.88 -19.83 13.22
CA ALA A 88 -21.59 -19.16 14.47
C ALA A 88 -22.45 -17.90 14.60
N ARG A 89 -23.16 -17.76 15.72
CA ARG A 89 -23.89 -16.54 16.07
C ARG A 89 -23.33 -15.99 17.36
N TYR A 90 -23.01 -14.71 17.39
CA TYR A 90 -22.50 -14.05 18.59
C TYR A 90 -22.76 -12.55 18.54
N ARG A 91 -22.70 -11.94 19.71
CA ARG A 91 -22.64 -10.49 19.86
C ARG A 91 -21.23 -10.08 20.26
N PHE A 92 -20.78 -8.93 19.79
CA PHE A 92 -19.48 -8.36 20.15
C PHE A 92 -19.64 -6.97 20.75
N ASP A 93 -19.09 -6.74 21.95
CA ASP A 93 -19.02 -5.42 22.58
C ASP A 93 -17.81 -4.63 22.05
N LEU A 94 -17.99 -4.00 20.89
CA LEU A 94 -16.94 -3.29 20.17
C LEU A 94 -16.41 -2.09 20.96
N SER A 95 -17.30 -1.28 21.54
CA SER A 95 -16.88 -0.13 22.36
C SER A 95 -16.23 -0.54 23.67
N GLY A 96 -16.72 -1.60 24.33
CA GLY A 96 -16.06 -2.19 25.49
C GLY A 96 -14.63 -2.59 25.18
N PHE A 97 -14.43 -3.37 24.11
CA PHE A 97 -13.11 -3.83 23.68
C PHE A 97 -12.19 -2.65 23.32
N ALA A 98 -12.65 -1.73 22.47
CA ALA A 98 -11.84 -0.63 21.98
C ALA A 98 -11.37 0.31 23.10
N ARG A 99 -12.22 0.57 24.10
CA ARG A 99 -11.83 1.36 25.29
C ARG A 99 -10.86 0.62 26.21
N ALA A 100 -11.02 -0.68 26.35
CA ALA A 100 -10.15 -1.48 27.21
C ALA A 100 -8.74 -1.64 26.65
N VAL A 101 -8.61 -1.75 25.32
CA VAL A 101 -7.29 -1.91 24.69
C VAL A 101 -6.64 -0.58 24.29
N ASP A 102 -7.44 0.43 23.93
CA ASP A 102 -7.04 1.78 23.44
C ASP A 102 -5.73 1.75 22.63
N SER A 103 -5.72 0.95 21.56
CA SER A 103 -4.52 0.66 20.80
C SER A 103 -4.79 0.74 19.32
N THR A 104 -4.05 1.62 18.64
CA THR A 104 -4.10 1.74 17.17
C THR A 104 -3.64 0.45 16.46
N SER A 105 -3.01 -0.50 17.16
CA SER A 105 -2.64 -1.81 16.60
C SER A 105 -3.74 -2.86 16.69
N LEU A 106 -4.80 -2.64 17.47
CA LEU A 106 -5.93 -3.56 17.65
C LEU A 106 -7.27 -2.87 17.41
N ALA A 107 -7.68 -2.03 18.36
CA ALA A 107 -8.86 -1.20 18.26
C ALA A 107 -8.68 0.09 19.07
N VAL A 108 -9.09 1.21 18.49
CA VAL A 108 -9.07 2.51 19.14
C VAL A 108 -10.42 3.20 18.93
N GLN A 109 -10.94 3.82 19.99
CA GLN A 109 -12.17 4.59 19.93
C GLN A 109 -11.87 6.08 20.16
N ARG A 110 -12.46 6.93 19.32
CA ARG A 110 -12.57 8.37 19.61
C ARG A 110 -14.01 8.80 19.37
N GLY A 111 -14.59 9.44 20.39
CA GLY A 111 -16.04 9.72 20.42
C GLY A 111 -16.84 8.45 20.15
N ASN A 112 -17.67 8.45 19.11
CA ASN A 112 -18.49 7.30 18.75
C ASN A 112 -18.04 6.59 17.46
N GLY A 113 -16.79 6.79 17.07
CA GLY A 113 -16.12 6.09 15.99
C GLY A 113 -15.04 5.14 16.52
N VAL A 114 -14.95 3.95 15.94
CA VAL A 114 -13.93 2.94 16.23
C VAL A 114 -13.18 2.60 14.95
N LEU A 115 -11.84 2.60 15.04
CA LEU A 115 -10.98 1.97 14.05
C LEU A 115 -10.45 0.69 14.67
N ALA A 116 -10.73 -0.46 14.05
CA ALA A 116 -10.34 -1.77 14.56
C ALA A 116 -9.83 -2.69 13.44
N ILE A 117 -8.78 -3.46 13.71
CA ILE A 117 -8.34 -4.55 12.84
C ILE A 117 -9.47 -5.59 12.74
N LEU A 118 -9.72 -6.15 11.55
CA LEU A 118 -10.86 -7.05 11.32
C LEU A 118 -10.90 -8.23 12.31
N GLY A 119 -9.75 -8.85 12.58
CA GLY A 119 -9.62 -9.94 13.55
C GLY A 119 -9.87 -9.55 15.01
N SER A 120 -10.00 -8.25 15.32
CA SER A 120 -10.37 -7.80 16.67
C SER A 120 -11.82 -8.09 17.02
N TRP A 121 -12.70 -8.25 16.02
CA TRP A 121 -14.13 -8.47 16.25
C TRP A 121 -14.71 -9.62 15.44
N LEU A 122 -14.06 -10.01 14.33
CA LEU A 122 -14.45 -11.17 13.54
C LEU A 122 -13.66 -12.40 13.98
N LEU A 123 -14.36 -13.47 14.33
CA LEU A 123 -13.72 -14.76 14.68
C LEU A 123 -13.02 -15.38 13.46
N GLU A 124 -11.93 -16.10 13.69
CA GLU A 124 -11.23 -16.88 12.65
C GLU A 124 -11.85 -18.27 12.52
N PRO A 125 -12.34 -18.68 11.33
CA PRO A 125 -12.75 -20.05 11.08
C PRO A 125 -11.54 -20.98 10.96
N GLN A 126 -11.52 -22.04 11.76
CA GLN A 126 -10.47 -23.04 11.83
C GLN A 126 -10.98 -24.39 11.30
N GLY A 127 -10.13 -25.10 10.56
CA GLY A 127 -10.48 -26.36 9.90
C GLY A 127 -10.52 -26.27 8.37
N TYR A 128 -9.96 -25.23 7.77
CA TYR A 128 -9.65 -25.21 6.34
C TYR A 128 -8.16 -25.45 6.09
N ASP A 129 -7.81 -26.14 5.00
CA ASP A 129 -6.42 -26.34 4.58
C ASP A 129 -5.78 -25.08 3.97
N ARG A 130 -6.62 -24.07 3.67
CA ARG A 130 -6.24 -22.77 3.14
C ARG A 130 -7.05 -21.67 3.81
N ALA A 131 -6.60 -20.42 3.70
CA ALA A 131 -7.43 -19.28 4.09
C ALA A 131 -8.77 -19.31 3.31
N PRO A 132 -9.93 -19.31 4.00
CA PRO A 132 -11.22 -19.28 3.33
C PRO A 132 -11.49 -17.93 2.69
N THR A 133 -12.28 -17.93 1.61
CA THR A 133 -12.86 -16.69 1.07
C THR A 133 -14.11 -16.34 1.86
N ILE A 134 -14.15 -15.13 2.41
CA ILE A 134 -15.21 -14.67 3.31
C ILE A 134 -15.85 -13.42 2.73
N ASP A 135 -17.16 -13.47 2.50
CA ASP A 135 -17.96 -12.31 2.11
C ASP A 135 -18.65 -11.70 3.34
N ILE A 136 -18.36 -10.42 3.61
CA ILE A 136 -18.85 -9.71 4.79
C ILE A 136 -19.87 -8.65 4.36
N ARG A 137 -21.09 -8.76 4.89
CA ARG A 137 -22.17 -7.80 4.73
C ARG A 137 -22.45 -7.15 6.08
N MET A 138 -22.52 -5.83 6.09
CA MET A 138 -22.77 -5.05 7.30
C MET A 138 -23.98 -4.15 7.10
N ALA A 139 -25.03 -4.39 7.88
CA ALA A 139 -26.13 -3.46 8.06
C ALA A 139 -25.77 -2.48 9.17
N THR A 140 -26.02 -1.19 8.97
CA THR A 140 -25.74 -0.15 9.97
C THR A 140 -27.01 0.55 10.41
N GLY A 141 -27.06 0.94 11.69
CA GLY A 141 -28.09 1.85 12.19
C GLY A 141 -27.96 3.27 11.58
N PRO A 142 -29.01 4.11 11.68
CA PRO A 142 -29.00 5.46 11.11
C PRO A 142 -27.79 6.30 11.56
N GLY A 143 -27.04 6.83 10.59
CA GLY A 143 -25.87 7.67 10.84
C GLY A 143 -24.60 6.92 11.30
N LEU A 144 -24.61 5.58 11.28
CA LEU A 144 -23.42 4.76 11.51
C LEU A 144 -22.83 4.31 10.17
N VAL A 145 -21.50 4.31 10.11
CA VAL A 145 -20.69 3.88 8.97
C VAL A 145 -20.06 2.53 9.27
N PHE A 146 -19.95 1.70 8.23
CA PHE A 146 -19.02 0.57 8.18
C PHE A 146 -18.20 0.68 6.90
N ALA A 147 -16.87 0.70 7.05
CA ALA A 147 -15.95 0.68 5.92
C ALA A 147 -14.79 -0.28 6.19
N ALA A 148 -14.29 -0.92 5.13
CA ALA A 148 -13.13 -1.79 5.16
C ALA A 148 -12.20 -1.47 3.97
N GLY A 149 -10.93 -1.86 4.08
CA GLY A 149 -10.00 -1.83 2.94
C GLY A 149 -10.14 -3.02 1.99
N LEU A 150 -11.09 -3.92 2.26
CA LEU A 150 -11.35 -5.11 1.45
C LEU A 150 -11.99 -4.72 0.09
N PRO A 151 -11.75 -5.49 -0.98
CA PRO A 151 -12.48 -5.34 -2.24
C PRO A 151 -13.99 -5.56 -2.07
N LYS A 152 -14.79 -4.75 -2.76
CA LYS A 152 -16.23 -4.97 -2.93
C LYS A 152 -16.54 -6.03 -4.00
N VAL A 153 -17.43 -6.96 -3.68
CA VAL A 153 -18.04 -7.92 -4.60
C VAL A 153 -19.55 -7.87 -4.41
N GLY A 154 -20.24 -7.20 -5.34
CA GLY A 154 -21.65 -6.84 -5.15
C GLY A 154 -21.82 -5.94 -3.93
N ASP A 155 -22.67 -6.35 -2.99
CA ASP A 155 -22.90 -5.65 -1.73
C ASP A 155 -21.88 -6.01 -0.62
N ALA A 156 -21.15 -7.12 -0.78
CA ALA A 156 -20.24 -7.65 0.23
C ALA A 156 -18.82 -7.11 0.12
N TRP A 157 -18.13 -7.11 1.25
CA TRP A 157 -16.69 -6.91 1.37
C TRP A 157 -16.00 -8.27 1.40
N ARG A 158 -15.14 -8.56 0.42
CA ARG A 158 -14.53 -9.89 0.27
C ARG A 158 -13.13 -9.93 0.86
N LEU A 159 -12.95 -10.77 1.86
CA LEU A 159 -11.63 -11.23 2.30
C LEU A 159 -11.27 -12.50 1.54
N SER A 160 -10.15 -12.50 0.82
CA SER A 160 -9.64 -13.66 0.10
C SER A 160 -8.13 -13.71 0.14
N GLY A 161 -7.56 -14.92 0.15
CA GLY A 161 -6.11 -15.13 0.09
C GLY A 161 -5.35 -14.73 1.36
N ALA A 162 -6.07 -14.40 2.44
CA ALA A 162 -5.52 -14.05 3.74
C ALA A 162 -6.46 -14.51 4.86
N PRO A 163 -5.95 -15.01 6.00
CA PRO A 163 -6.76 -15.32 7.18
C PRO A 163 -7.21 -14.03 7.88
N VAL A 164 -8.27 -14.13 8.68
CA VAL A 164 -8.89 -13.01 9.41
C VAL A 164 -7.88 -12.33 10.35
N VAL A 165 -6.98 -13.09 10.99
CA VAL A 165 -5.90 -12.58 11.86
C VAL A 165 -4.96 -11.59 11.17
N THR A 166 -4.83 -11.68 9.85
CA THR A 166 -3.98 -10.77 9.08
C THR A 166 -4.75 -9.68 8.36
N ALA A 167 -6.08 -9.71 8.37
CA ALA A 167 -6.87 -8.74 7.63
C ALA A 167 -6.79 -7.34 8.28
N GLY A 168 -6.78 -6.31 7.43
CA GLY A 168 -6.53 -4.93 7.85
C GLY A 168 -7.63 -4.25 8.67
N TYR A 169 -7.55 -2.93 8.76
CA TYR A 169 -8.51 -2.10 9.50
C TYR A 169 -9.93 -2.11 8.91
N THR A 170 -10.86 -1.87 9.82
CA THR A 170 -12.26 -1.53 9.59
C THR A 170 -12.60 -0.28 10.39
N ALA A 171 -13.41 0.60 9.82
CA ALA A 171 -13.91 1.80 10.46
C ALA A 171 -15.41 1.63 10.73
N LEU A 172 -15.81 1.77 12.00
CA LEU A 172 -17.16 1.49 12.47
C LEU A 172 -17.68 2.63 13.35
N GLY A 173 -18.95 2.97 13.22
CA GLY A 173 -19.64 3.89 14.14
C GLY A 173 -19.96 5.24 13.51
N ARG A 174 -20.11 6.27 14.35
CA ARG A 174 -20.31 7.65 13.89
C ARG A 174 -18.94 8.31 13.74
N LEU A 175 -18.58 8.63 12.51
CA LEU A 175 -17.28 9.19 12.13
C LEU A 175 -17.43 10.01 10.85
N ALA A 176 -16.47 10.88 10.56
CA ALA A 176 -16.45 11.56 9.26
C ALA A 176 -15.91 10.60 8.19
N TYR A 177 -16.62 10.50 7.07
CA TYR A 177 -16.33 9.51 6.03
C TYR A 177 -16.48 10.14 4.65
N ARG A 178 -15.50 9.89 3.77
CA ARG A 178 -15.58 10.20 2.33
C ARG A 178 -14.96 9.08 1.53
N GLU A 179 -15.54 8.80 0.37
CA GLU A 179 -14.90 8.03 -0.69
C GLU A 179 -14.28 9.02 -1.69
N LEU A 180 -12.97 8.93 -1.87
CA LEU A 180 -12.23 9.73 -2.85
C LEU A 180 -11.98 8.88 -4.08
N ALA A 181 -12.36 9.38 -5.26
CA ALA A 181 -11.97 8.78 -6.52
C ALA A 181 -10.47 9.02 -6.74
N VAL A 182 -9.73 7.95 -6.99
CA VAL A 182 -8.30 8.00 -7.28
C VAL A 182 -8.03 7.26 -8.59
N PRO A 183 -7.03 7.64 -9.40
CA PRO A 183 -6.72 6.87 -10.60
C PRO A 183 -6.37 5.43 -10.21
N ALA A 184 -6.95 4.41 -10.83
CA ALA A 184 -6.64 3.02 -10.50
C ALA A 184 -5.16 2.68 -10.80
N PRO A 185 -4.60 1.59 -10.23
CA PRO A 185 -3.22 1.18 -10.48
C PRO A 185 -2.90 1.05 -11.98
N GLY A 186 -1.87 1.79 -12.42
CA GLY A 186 -1.42 1.82 -13.81
C GLY A 186 -2.34 2.55 -14.80
N SER A 187 -3.45 3.15 -14.34
CA SER A 187 -4.42 3.83 -15.21
C SER A 187 -3.91 5.12 -15.85
N LEU A 188 -2.83 5.71 -15.32
CA LEU A 188 -2.20 6.90 -15.90
C LEU A 188 -1.10 6.55 -16.91
N ARG A 189 -0.81 5.26 -17.11
CA ARG A 189 0.16 4.81 -18.10
C ARG A 189 -0.31 5.10 -19.52
N PRO A 190 0.60 5.41 -20.45
CA PRO A 190 0.27 5.53 -21.87
C PRO A 190 -0.43 4.27 -22.40
N GLY A 191 -1.55 4.47 -23.11
CA GLY A 191 -2.32 3.39 -23.74
C GLY A 191 -3.18 2.53 -22.81
N GLN A 192 -3.20 2.80 -21.50
CA GLN A 192 -4.09 2.11 -20.56
C GLN A 192 -5.45 2.84 -20.44
N PRO A 193 -6.56 2.11 -20.22
CA PRO A 193 -7.84 2.72 -19.89
C PRO A 193 -7.75 3.54 -18.60
N ARG A 194 -8.26 4.77 -18.66
CA ARG A 194 -8.44 5.59 -17.46
C ARG A 194 -9.63 5.03 -16.68
N THR A 195 -9.34 4.47 -15.52
CA THR A 195 -10.32 3.89 -14.61
C THR A 195 -10.04 4.38 -13.21
N ASP A 196 -11.09 4.46 -12.39
CA ASP A 196 -10.99 4.93 -11.01
C ASP A 196 -10.89 3.75 -10.05
N GLY A 197 -10.05 3.92 -9.03
CA GLY A 197 -10.12 3.23 -7.75
C GLY A 197 -10.78 4.12 -6.70
N VAL A 198 -10.90 3.58 -5.49
CA VAL A 198 -11.54 4.26 -4.36
C VAL A 198 -10.62 4.26 -3.14
N LEU A 199 -10.27 5.45 -2.66
CA LEU A 199 -9.65 5.64 -1.36
C LEU A 199 -10.73 6.07 -0.37
N ARG A 200 -11.02 5.19 0.59
CA ARG A 200 -11.98 5.46 1.67
C ARG A 200 -11.24 6.14 2.80
N VAL A 201 -11.72 7.29 3.23
CA VAL A 201 -11.09 8.07 4.29
C VAL A 201 -12.08 8.17 5.44
N ALA A 202 -11.70 7.60 6.59
CA ALA A 202 -12.46 7.64 7.82
C ALA A 202 -11.68 8.44 8.87
N ILE A 203 -12.29 9.48 9.43
CA ILE A 203 -11.70 10.30 10.49
C ILE A 203 -12.53 10.08 11.74
N LEU A 204 -11.91 9.53 12.79
CA LEU A 204 -12.57 9.38 14.08
C LEU A 204 -12.80 10.76 14.73
N ASP A 205 -13.63 10.82 15.78
CA ASP A 205 -13.93 12.08 16.45
C ASP A 205 -12.70 12.69 17.15
N GLY A 206 -12.75 13.99 17.43
CA GLY A 206 -11.70 14.71 18.16
C GLY A 206 -11.22 15.99 17.47
N VAL A 207 -11.66 16.23 16.23
CA VAL A 207 -11.36 17.44 15.45
C VAL A 207 -12.66 18.14 15.00
N GLY A 208 -12.61 19.48 14.93
CA GLY A 208 -13.71 20.31 14.44
C GLY A 208 -13.99 20.11 12.94
N GLU A 209 -15.10 20.66 12.45
CA GLU A 209 -15.52 20.51 11.04
C GLU A 209 -14.50 21.08 10.03
N GLY A 210 -14.03 22.32 10.22
CA GLY A 210 -13.02 22.89 9.33
C GLY A 210 -11.69 22.12 9.32
N ALA A 211 -11.29 21.57 10.47
CA ALA A 211 -10.13 20.69 10.55
C ALA A 211 -10.33 19.36 9.81
N ARG A 212 -11.56 18.82 9.79
CA ARG A 212 -11.89 17.62 9.00
C ARG A 212 -11.77 17.89 7.50
N ASP A 213 -12.22 19.04 7.02
CA ASP A 213 -12.07 19.42 5.61
C ASP A 213 -10.61 19.56 5.20
N ASP A 214 -9.79 20.19 6.06
CA ASP A 214 -8.35 20.31 5.84
C ASP A 214 -7.66 18.93 5.79
N LEU A 215 -8.08 17.99 6.63
CA LEU A 215 -7.57 16.61 6.61
C LEU A 215 -7.98 15.85 5.34
N PHE A 216 -9.21 16.02 4.85
CA PHE A 216 -9.63 15.40 3.59
C PHE A 216 -8.85 15.96 2.40
N ASP A 217 -8.66 17.28 2.32
CA ASP A 217 -7.88 17.92 1.25
C ASP A 217 -6.40 17.48 1.29
N TRP A 218 -5.81 17.39 2.49
CA TRP A 218 -4.46 16.84 2.67
C TRP A 218 -4.34 15.41 2.14
N VAL A 219 -5.29 14.54 2.49
CA VAL A 219 -5.29 13.15 2.00
C VAL A 219 -5.47 13.09 0.49
N GLU A 220 -6.41 13.85 -0.07
CA GLU A 220 -6.68 13.86 -1.51
C GLU A 220 -5.45 14.29 -2.31
N ARG A 221 -4.82 15.41 -1.92
CA ARG A 221 -3.60 15.91 -2.59
C ARG A 221 -2.43 14.95 -2.43
N THR A 222 -2.29 14.30 -1.28
CA THR A 222 -1.23 13.29 -1.07
C THR A 222 -1.45 12.06 -1.95
N ALA A 223 -2.71 11.60 -2.09
CA ALA A 223 -3.05 10.51 -3.01
C ALA A 223 -2.81 10.87 -4.48
N GLN A 224 -3.04 12.14 -4.87
CA GLN A 224 -2.70 12.65 -6.20
C GLN A 224 -1.18 12.68 -6.43
N ALA A 225 -0.41 13.18 -5.46
CA ALA A 225 1.05 13.19 -5.52
C ALA A 225 1.63 11.76 -5.67
N GLN A 226 1.11 10.81 -4.89
CA GLN A 226 1.43 9.38 -5.01
C GLN A 226 1.13 8.87 -6.42
N SER A 227 -0.06 9.16 -6.93
CA SER A 227 -0.49 8.68 -8.25
C SER A 227 0.40 9.17 -9.39
N ASN A 228 1.03 10.34 -9.24
CA ASN A 228 2.00 10.85 -10.22
C ASN A 228 3.29 10.00 -10.25
N TYR A 229 3.73 9.49 -9.11
CA TYR A 229 4.92 8.61 -9.04
C TYR A 229 4.61 7.20 -9.56
N TRP A 230 3.48 6.64 -9.14
CA TRP A 230 3.06 5.26 -9.42
C TRP A 230 2.30 5.09 -10.74
N GLN A 231 2.12 6.16 -11.52
CA GLN A 231 1.27 6.21 -12.73
C GLN A 231 -0.15 5.64 -12.49
N GLY A 232 -0.73 6.04 -11.37
CA GLY A 232 -1.98 5.52 -10.81
C GLY A 232 -1.83 5.34 -9.31
N PHE A 233 -2.92 5.31 -8.56
CA PHE A 233 -2.87 4.96 -7.15
C PHE A 233 -2.41 3.51 -6.97
N THR A 234 -1.94 3.16 -5.79
CA THR A 234 -1.31 1.86 -5.50
C THR A 234 -2.31 0.71 -5.33
N ALA A 235 -3.58 1.04 -5.08
CA ALA A 235 -4.65 0.05 -4.88
C ALA A 235 -5.94 0.46 -5.61
N LYS A 236 -6.73 -0.54 -6.05
CA LYS A 236 -8.07 -0.27 -6.58
C LYS A 236 -9.05 0.14 -5.49
N GLN A 237 -8.86 -0.36 -4.28
CA GLN A 237 -9.65 -0.04 -3.11
C GLN A 237 -8.73 -0.01 -1.89
N ALA A 238 -8.83 1.04 -1.09
CA ALA A 238 -8.08 1.17 0.16
C ALA A 238 -8.92 1.87 1.24
N LEU A 239 -8.56 1.67 2.50
CA LEU A 239 -9.08 2.42 3.64
C LEU A 239 -7.93 3.14 4.36
N LEU A 240 -8.06 4.44 4.53
CA LEU A 240 -7.24 5.27 5.41
C LEU A 240 -8.07 5.69 6.63
N GLY A 241 -7.63 5.28 7.82
CA GLY A 241 -8.17 5.73 9.09
C GLY A 241 -7.31 6.83 9.70
N LEU A 242 -7.88 8.01 9.95
CA LEU A 242 -7.24 9.08 10.70
C LEU A 242 -7.72 9.04 12.16
N VAL A 243 -6.77 8.99 13.09
CA VAL A 243 -7.03 8.87 14.53
C VAL A 243 -6.59 10.16 15.23
N PRO A 244 -7.52 11.03 15.65
CA PRO A 244 -7.16 12.21 16.43
C PRO A 244 -6.53 11.87 17.78
N VAL A 245 -5.44 12.57 18.11
CA VAL A 245 -4.69 12.44 19.36
C VAL A 245 -4.65 13.80 20.08
N THR A 246 -5.23 13.84 21.27
CA THR A 246 -5.23 15.01 22.15
C THR A 246 -3.81 15.39 22.56
N HIS A 247 -3.53 16.69 22.69
CA HIS A 247 -2.21 17.24 23.08
C HIS A 247 -1.05 16.94 22.11
N ARG A 248 -1.30 16.29 20.97
CA ARG A 248 -0.36 16.23 19.86
C ARG A 248 -0.61 17.38 18.88
N ARG A 249 0.47 17.90 18.32
CA ARG A 249 0.48 18.80 17.16
C ARG A 249 1.03 18.06 15.95
N GLY A 250 0.54 18.38 14.75
CA GLY A 250 1.03 17.77 13.51
C GLY A 250 0.64 16.29 13.36
N VAL A 251 1.37 15.58 12.53
CA VAL A 251 1.11 14.16 12.24
C VAL A 251 1.90 13.27 13.21
N GLY A 252 1.29 12.13 13.52
CA GLY A 252 1.75 11.20 14.51
C GLY A 252 2.35 9.92 13.95
N TYR A 253 2.13 8.81 14.65
CA TYR A 253 2.48 7.49 14.16
C TYR A 253 1.59 7.11 12.97
N GLY A 254 2.20 6.50 11.95
CA GLY A 254 1.53 5.90 10.81
C GLY A 254 1.79 4.40 10.77
N ARG A 255 0.85 3.66 10.18
CA ARG A 255 1.06 2.25 9.87
C ARG A 255 0.18 1.78 8.71
N SER A 256 0.81 1.05 7.82
CA SER A 256 0.15 0.25 6.79
C SER A 256 -0.04 -1.19 7.26
N VAL A 257 -1.25 -1.71 7.15
CA VAL A 257 -1.59 -3.10 7.48
C VAL A 257 -2.09 -3.81 6.22
N PRO A 258 -1.31 -4.78 5.71
CA PRO A 258 -1.72 -5.59 4.57
C PRO A 258 -2.59 -6.77 5.01
N GLY A 259 -3.48 -7.24 4.13
CA GLY A 259 -4.19 -8.52 4.29
C GLY A 259 -5.65 -8.46 3.84
N GLY A 260 -5.97 -9.20 2.78
CA GLY A 260 -7.31 -9.21 2.15
C GLY A 260 -7.70 -7.93 1.42
N GLY A 261 -6.98 -6.84 1.67
CA GLY A 261 -7.17 -5.50 1.13
C GLY A 261 -6.05 -4.58 1.63
N VAL A 262 -6.14 -3.28 1.31
CA VAL A 262 -5.12 -2.28 1.67
C VAL A 262 -5.68 -1.33 2.72
N THR A 263 -5.02 -1.26 3.87
CA THR A 263 -5.41 -0.35 4.95
C THR A 263 -4.24 0.42 5.53
N VAL A 264 -4.47 1.68 5.84
CA VAL A 264 -3.50 2.59 6.46
C VAL A 264 -4.18 3.26 7.65
N MET A 265 -3.43 3.48 8.72
CA MET A 265 -3.84 4.26 9.87
C MET A 265 -2.79 5.34 10.12
N VAL A 266 -3.24 6.59 10.33
CA VAL A 266 -2.37 7.71 10.68
C VAL A 266 -2.96 8.45 11.88
N GLU A 267 -2.15 8.65 12.90
CA GLU A 267 -2.48 9.53 14.02
C GLU A 267 -2.32 10.99 13.60
N VAL A 268 -3.27 11.83 13.98
CA VAL A 268 -3.24 13.28 13.71
C VAL A 268 -3.47 14.06 14.98
N GLY A 269 -2.74 15.16 15.17
CA GLY A 269 -2.98 16.09 16.27
C GLY A 269 -4.36 16.72 16.18
N THR A 270 -5.00 16.92 17.33
CA THR A 270 -6.31 17.62 17.40
C THR A 270 -6.20 19.11 17.06
N ASP A 271 -5.02 19.70 17.25
CA ASP A 271 -4.63 21.03 16.77
C ASP A 271 -4.10 20.93 15.33
N VAL A 272 -5.02 20.92 14.37
CA VAL A 272 -4.72 20.75 12.94
C VAL A 272 -4.20 22.06 12.36
N ASP A 273 -2.99 22.00 11.79
CA ASP A 273 -2.37 23.10 11.04
C ASP A 273 -1.99 22.60 9.65
N ARG A 274 -2.51 23.25 8.60
CA ARG A 274 -2.33 22.81 7.21
C ARG A 274 -0.85 22.75 6.82
N ARG A 275 -0.06 23.75 7.21
CA ARG A 275 1.36 23.79 6.81
C ARG A 275 2.10 22.59 7.37
N ARG A 276 1.89 22.29 8.66
CA ARG A 276 2.44 21.08 9.28
C ARG A 276 2.00 19.79 8.62
N LEU A 277 0.77 19.68 8.12
CA LEU A 277 0.33 18.47 7.41
C LEU A 277 1.11 18.25 6.09
N PHE A 278 1.32 19.31 5.30
CA PHE A 278 2.06 19.21 4.03
C PHE A 278 3.58 19.24 4.21
N ASP A 279 4.07 19.74 5.35
CA ASP A 279 5.48 19.67 5.76
C ASP A 279 5.85 18.28 6.35
N ASP A 280 4.86 17.47 6.71
CA ASP A 280 5.04 16.14 7.28
C ASP A 280 5.22 15.04 6.21
N TRP A 281 5.91 13.97 6.59
CA TRP A 281 6.31 12.86 5.73
C TRP A 281 5.44 11.61 5.87
N VAL A 282 4.74 11.45 7.00
CA VAL A 282 4.18 10.16 7.45
C VAL A 282 3.12 9.64 6.50
N LEU A 283 2.15 10.46 6.06
CA LEU A 283 1.12 9.96 5.14
C LEU A 283 1.72 9.56 3.79
N THR A 284 2.69 10.32 3.28
CA THR A 284 3.37 9.98 2.05
C THR A 284 4.16 8.68 2.21
N HIS A 285 4.89 8.51 3.32
CA HIS A 285 5.60 7.27 3.65
C HIS A 285 4.68 6.06 3.71
N GLU A 286 3.58 6.16 4.46
CA GLU A 286 2.63 5.05 4.61
C GLU A 286 1.94 4.69 3.29
N LEU A 287 1.60 5.68 2.46
CA LEU A 287 1.01 5.39 1.16
C LEU A 287 2.02 4.72 0.20
N ILE A 288 3.33 4.91 0.34
CA ILE A 288 4.33 4.15 -0.44
C ILE A 288 4.29 2.65 -0.11
N HIS A 289 4.15 2.30 1.18
CA HIS A 289 4.05 0.89 1.61
C HIS A 289 2.92 0.14 0.91
N THR A 290 1.82 0.83 0.57
CA THR A 290 0.68 0.21 -0.11
C THR A 290 0.97 -0.24 -1.54
N GLY A 291 2.02 0.29 -2.17
CA GLY A 291 2.49 -0.13 -3.51
C GLY A 291 3.42 -1.33 -3.49
N MET A 292 3.76 -1.88 -2.31
CA MET A 292 4.76 -2.92 -2.14
C MET A 292 4.20 -4.13 -1.37
N PRO A 293 4.55 -5.37 -1.73
CA PRO A 293 4.11 -6.53 -0.98
C PRO A 293 4.79 -6.56 0.39
N PHE A 294 4.17 -7.26 1.35
CA PHE A 294 4.81 -7.53 2.62
C PHE A 294 5.97 -8.51 2.44
N ILE A 295 7.20 -8.01 2.54
CA ILE A 295 8.42 -8.79 2.37
C ILE A 295 8.82 -9.47 3.68
N ARG A 296 8.76 -10.80 3.70
CA ARG A 296 9.06 -11.63 4.87
C ARG A 296 10.56 -11.81 5.08
N ARG A 297 10.94 -12.34 6.26
CA ARG A 297 12.29 -12.87 6.57
C ARG A 297 13.43 -11.85 6.36
N GLY A 298 13.38 -10.76 7.13
CA GLY A 298 14.41 -9.71 7.05
C GLY A 298 14.17 -8.67 5.95
N GLY A 299 12.92 -8.53 5.47
CA GLY A 299 12.54 -7.55 4.45
C GLY A 299 12.16 -6.16 4.96
N THR A 300 12.17 -5.91 6.28
CA THR A 300 11.76 -4.63 6.87
C THR A 300 12.56 -3.46 6.32
N TRP A 301 13.89 -3.56 6.29
CA TRP A 301 14.76 -2.52 5.73
C TRP A 301 14.46 -2.22 4.26
N PHE A 302 14.01 -3.21 3.50
CA PHE A 302 13.71 -3.03 2.08
C PHE A 302 12.42 -2.21 1.91
N MET A 303 11.38 -2.52 2.69
CA MET A 303 10.11 -1.79 2.65
C MET A 303 10.27 -0.38 3.25
N GLU A 304 10.82 -0.26 4.46
CA GLU A 304 11.03 1.04 5.12
C GLU A 304 12.03 1.89 4.34
N GLY A 305 13.08 1.30 3.78
CA GLY A 305 14.05 1.99 2.94
C GLY A 305 13.47 2.53 1.64
N ALA A 306 12.61 1.76 0.97
CA ALA A 306 11.89 2.22 -0.22
C ALA A 306 10.99 3.41 0.11
N ALA A 307 10.21 3.32 1.18
CA ALA A 307 9.36 4.42 1.62
C ALA A 307 10.18 5.67 2.03
N THR A 308 11.27 5.49 2.77
CA THR A 308 12.20 6.57 3.18
C THR A 308 12.88 7.26 1.99
N TYR A 309 13.24 6.49 0.96
CA TYR A 309 13.87 7.03 -0.25
C TYR A 309 12.86 7.74 -1.16
N VAL A 310 11.67 7.16 -1.34
CA VAL A 310 10.68 7.66 -2.31
C VAL A 310 9.87 8.83 -1.76
N GLU A 311 9.60 8.87 -0.45
CA GLU A 311 8.80 9.93 0.19
C GLU A 311 9.25 11.36 -0.19
N PRO A 312 10.54 11.73 -0.04
CA PRO A 312 10.94 13.10 -0.31
C PRO A 312 10.95 13.41 -1.82
N ILE A 313 11.12 12.39 -2.67
CA ILE A 313 10.98 12.51 -4.13
C ILE A 313 9.53 12.85 -4.49
N ILE A 314 8.55 12.14 -3.94
CA ILE A 314 7.13 12.38 -4.23
C ILE A 314 6.73 13.81 -3.87
N ARG A 315 7.13 14.28 -2.69
CA ARG A 315 6.85 15.66 -2.26
C ARG A 315 7.59 16.69 -3.10
N ALA A 316 8.82 16.40 -3.53
CA ALA A 316 9.53 17.27 -4.44
C ALA A 316 8.87 17.37 -5.82
N ARG A 317 8.43 16.24 -6.38
CA ARG A 317 7.68 16.20 -7.65
C ARG A 317 6.31 16.90 -7.55
N ALA A 318 5.68 16.89 -6.37
CA ALA A 318 4.47 17.64 -6.09
C ALA A 318 4.71 19.15 -5.90
N GLY A 319 5.96 19.57 -5.67
CA GLY A 319 6.34 20.96 -5.41
C GLY A 319 6.26 21.37 -3.94
N TRP A 320 6.17 20.41 -3.00
CA TRP A 320 6.06 20.66 -1.56
C TRP A 320 7.41 20.64 -0.84
N LYS A 321 8.45 20.16 -1.53
CA LYS A 321 9.83 20.08 -1.06
C LYS A 321 10.75 20.46 -2.22
N THR A 322 11.85 21.15 -1.95
CA THR A 322 12.84 21.46 -2.98
C THR A 322 13.79 20.29 -3.21
N GLU A 323 14.39 20.20 -4.39
CA GLU A 323 15.42 19.18 -4.66
C GLU A 323 16.62 19.29 -3.71
N GLU A 324 17.04 20.51 -3.34
CA GLU A 324 18.11 20.72 -2.35
C GLU A 324 17.75 20.08 -1.00
N GLU A 325 16.51 20.25 -0.54
CA GLU A 325 16.04 19.64 0.72
C GLU A 325 16.01 18.11 0.66
N VAL A 326 15.75 17.51 -0.51
CA VAL A 326 15.82 16.05 -0.69
C VAL A 326 17.27 15.58 -0.51
N TRP A 327 18.21 16.19 -1.24
CA TRP A 327 19.62 15.82 -1.14
C TRP A 327 20.18 16.05 0.25
N ARG A 328 19.81 17.16 0.89
CA ARG A 328 20.24 17.48 2.24
C ARG A 328 19.79 16.44 3.25
N GLU A 329 18.52 16.06 3.19
CA GLU A 329 17.97 15.04 4.08
C GLU A 329 18.73 13.72 3.94
N TRP A 330 19.06 13.29 2.73
CA TRP A 330 19.81 12.05 2.52
C TRP A 330 21.25 12.16 2.99
N VAL A 331 21.95 13.27 2.72
CA VAL A 331 23.32 13.49 3.21
C VAL A 331 23.38 13.48 4.73
N ASP A 332 22.43 14.14 5.40
CA ASP A 332 22.40 14.24 6.86
C ASP A 332 22.04 12.92 7.55
N ASN A 333 21.30 12.02 6.88
CA ASN A 333 20.70 10.86 7.53
C ASN A 333 21.17 9.49 7.04
N MET A 334 21.58 9.30 5.77
CA MET A 334 22.11 8.01 5.29
C MET A 334 23.32 7.47 6.08
N PRO A 335 24.22 8.30 6.65
CA PRO A 335 25.28 7.81 7.53
C PRO A 335 24.77 7.02 8.76
N LYS A 336 23.53 7.25 9.20
CA LYS A 336 22.91 6.58 10.35
C LYS A 336 22.56 5.12 10.06
N GLY A 337 22.59 4.69 8.80
CA GLY A 337 22.23 3.33 8.38
C GLY A 337 23.28 2.58 7.57
N VAL A 338 24.33 3.25 7.08
CA VAL A 338 25.33 2.63 6.19
C VAL A 338 26.10 1.48 6.84
N GLN A 339 26.24 1.47 8.17
CA GLN A 339 26.96 0.39 8.86
C GLN A 339 26.28 -0.98 8.75
N ALA A 340 24.96 -1.02 8.51
CA ALA A 340 24.23 -2.28 8.34
C ALA A 340 24.74 -3.12 7.15
N PHE A 341 25.31 -2.48 6.13
CA PHE A 341 25.89 -3.17 4.97
C PHE A 341 27.06 -4.08 5.37
N SER A 342 27.88 -3.67 6.35
CA SER A 342 29.04 -4.42 6.84
C SER A 342 28.68 -5.72 7.59
N SER A 343 27.42 -5.86 8.00
CA SER A 343 26.92 -7.01 8.76
C SER A 343 25.73 -7.70 8.10
N SER A 344 25.52 -7.49 6.80
CA SER A 344 24.33 -7.81 6.01
C SER A 344 23.11 -6.97 6.36
N MET A 345 22.43 -6.47 5.32
CA MET A 345 21.16 -5.76 5.45
C MET A 345 20.06 -6.60 6.12
N ALA A 346 20.14 -7.94 6.10
CA ALA A 346 19.23 -8.81 6.84
C ALA A 346 19.22 -8.52 8.36
N ASN A 347 20.33 -7.98 8.87
CA ASN A 347 20.53 -7.66 10.26
C ASN A 347 20.23 -6.21 10.62
N ALA A 348 19.83 -5.36 9.66
CA ALA A 348 19.49 -3.96 9.90
C ALA A 348 18.39 -3.81 10.98
N ARG A 349 18.58 -2.89 11.94
CA ARG A 349 17.61 -2.59 13.00
C ARG A 349 17.46 -1.08 13.22
N GLY A 350 16.33 -0.68 13.82
CA GLY A 350 16.07 0.73 14.15
C GLY A 350 16.22 1.64 12.94
N GLN A 351 17.10 2.65 13.04
CA GLN A 351 17.35 3.64 11.99
C GLN A 351 17.99 3.04 10.72
N GLU A 352 18.64 1.88 10.82
CA GLU A 352 19.24 1.20 9.67
C GLU A 352 18.19 0.66 8.70
N ASN A 353 17.00 0.28 9.20
CA ASN A 353 15.90 -0.13 8.34
C ASN A 353 15.49 1.00 7.39
N TYR A 354 15.51 2.24 7.87
CA TYR A 354 15.13 3.42 7.12
C TYR A 354 16.29 3.90 6.26
N TRP A 355 17.41 4.28 6.89
CA TRP A 355 18.51 4.97 6.20
C TRP A 355 19.48 4.04 5.49
N GLY A 356 19.68 2.82 6.00
CA GLY A 356 20.44 1.78 5.30
C GLY A 356 19.64 1.28 4.10
N GLY A 357 18.34 1.07 4.29
CA GLY A 357 17.43 0.78 3.20
C GLY A 357 17.34 1.88 2.15
N ALA A 358 17.25 3.16 2.55
CA ALA A 358 17.26 4.28 1.60
C ALA A 358 18.58 4.37 0.81
N THR A 359 19.71 4.07 1.46
CA THR A 359 21.01 3.96 0.77
C THR A 359 21.00 2.85 -0.27
N PHE A 360 20.41 1.68 0.05
CA PHE A 360 20.24 0.60 -0.92
C PHE A 360 19.38 1.04 -2.12
N MET A 361 18.30 1.78 -1.87
CA MET A 361 17.42 2.29 -2.93
C MET A 361 18.11 3.32 -3.82
N LEU A 362 18.97 4.18 -3.26
CA LEU A 362 19.81 5.08 -4.04
C LEU A 362 20.79 4.31 -4.95
N LEU A 363 21.43 3.25 -4.44
CA LEU A 363 22.28 2.38 -5.24
C LEU A 363 21.49 1.70 -6.37
N ALA A 364 20.27 1.26 -6.09
CA ALA A 364 19.37 0.67 -7.07
C ALA A 364 18.98 1.68 -8.16
N ASP A 365 18.57 2.90 -7.79
CA ASP A 365 18.15 3.91 -8.76
C ASP A 365 19.30 4.32 -9.68
N VAL A 366 20.48 4.61 -9.10
CA VAL A 366 21.69 4.93 -9.89
C VAL A 366 22.10 3.75 -10.79
N GLY A 367 22.03 2.52 -10.26
CA GLY A 367 22.33 1.31 -11.00
C GLY A 367 21.40 1.08 -12.20
N LEU A 368 20.09 1.24 -12.00
CA LEU A 368 19.07 1.10 -13.03
C LEU A 368 19.22 2.17 -14.12
N ARG A 369 19.42 3.42 -13.73
CA ARG A 369 19.67 4.52 -14.67
C ARG A 369 20.94 4.27 -15.47
N ARG A 370 22.01 3.79 -14.84
CA ARG A 370 23.25 3.44 -15.55
C ARG A 370 23.06 2.30 -16.53
N ALA A 371 22.42 1.20 -16.11
CA ALA A 371 22.22 0.00 -16.91
C ALA A 371 21.30 0.23 -18.13
N THR A 372 20.41 1.22 -18.03
CA THR A 372 19.43 1.53 -19.08
C THR A 372 19.71 2.86 -19.79
N ASN A 373 20.89 3.44 -19.58
CA ASN A 373 21.28 4.76 -20.11
C ASN A 373 20.23 5.86 -19.84
N GLY A 374 19.64 5.85 -18.64
CA GLY A 374 18.64 6.80 -18.16
C GLY A 374 17.19 6.48 -18.56
N ALA A 375 16.95 5.42 -19.34
CA ALA A 375 15.60 5.08 -19.79
C ALA A 375 14.69 4.57 -18.67
N LYS A 376 15.25 3.98 -17.61
CA LYS A 376 14.51 3.50 -16.43
C LYS A 376 15.20 3.89 -15.13
N GLY A 377 14.40 4.17 -14.11
CA GLY A 377 14.83 4.39 -12.73
C GLY A 377 14.14 3.45 -11.75
N LEU A 378 14.33 3.71 -10.46
CA LEU A 378 13.67 2.95 -9.40
C LEU A 378 12.14 3.03 -9.49
N GLU A 379 11.58 4.16 -9.95
CA GLU A 379 10.13 4.29 -10.16
C GLU A 379 9.56 3.22 -11.11
N ASP A 380 10.30 2.88 -12.17
CA ASP A 380 9.89 1.87 -13.16
C ASP A 380 9.92 0.47 -12.54
N CYS A 381 10.93 0.20 -11.70
CA CYS A 381 11.02 -1.03 -10.92
C CYS A 381 9.83 -1.17 -9.97
N LEU A 382 9.61 -0.19 -9.08
CA LEU A 382 8.57 -0.27 -8.06
C LEU A 382 7.18 -0.37 -8.69
N ALA A 383 6.87 0.52 -9.63
CA ALA A 383 5.56 0.57 -10.26
C ALA A 383 5.30 -0.66 -11.15
N GLY A 384 6.31 -1.14 -11.88
CA GLY A 384 6.14 -2.35 -12.68
C GLY A 384 6.00 -3.63 -11.85
N VAL A 385 6.65 -3.72 -10.69
CA VAL A 385 6.42 -4.83 -9.76
C VAL A 385 4.98 -4.80 -9.24
N LEU A 386 4.48 -3.62 -8.84
CA LEU A 386 3.07 -3.44 -8.46
C LEU A 386 2.12 -3.92 -9.58
N TRP A 387 2.34 -3.48 -10.82
CA TRP A 387 1.47 -3.85 -11.95
C TRP A 387 1.58 -5.32 -12.38
N SER A 388 2.63 -6.03 -11.96
CA SER A 388 2.75 -7.48 -12.15
C SER A 388 1.87 -8.31 -11.21
N GLY A 389 1.18 -7.65 -10.26
CA GLY A 389 0.31 -8.29 -9.27
C GLY A 389 0.99 -8.65 -7.94
N LEU A 390 2.24 -8.21 -7.75
CA LEU A 390 2.94 -8.22 -6.46
C LEU A 390 2.64 -6.92 -5.71
N ASP A 391 1.37 -6.71 -5.37
CA ASP A 391 0.86 -5.51 -4.71
C ASP A 391 0.88 -5.59 -3.17
N GLY A 392 0.43 -4.51 -2.51
CA GLY A 392 0.36 -4.40 -1.05
C GLY A 392 -0.56 -5.39 -0.32
N ALA A 393 -1.38 -6.16 -1.04
CA ALA A 393 -2.17 -7.24 -0.44
C ALA A 393 -1.40 -8.58 -0.44
N ARG A 394 -0.24 -8.67 -1.08
CA ARG A 394 0.55 -9.90 -1.22
C ARG A 394 1.69 -9.99 -0.21
N ARG A 395 2.20 -11.21 -0.05
CA ARG A 395 3.42 -11.52 0.71
C ARG A 395 4.45 -12.07 -0.27
N ALA A 396 5.71 -11.67 -0.10
CA ALA A 396 6.83 -12.12 -0.92
C ALA A 396 8.11 -12.29 -0.09
N ILE A 397 9.16 -12.83 -0.70
CA ILE A 397 10.54 -12.71 -0.20
C ILE A 397 11.35 -11.75 -1.07
N ILE A 398 12.47 -11.24 -0.55
CA ILE A 398 13.32 -10.25 -1.26
C ILE A 398 13.74 -10.76 -2.64
N ALA A 399 14.11 -12.04 -2.76
CA ALA A 399 14.54 -12.63 -4.04
C ALA A 399 13.43 -12.60 -5.11
N GLU A 400 12.17 -12.84 -4.72
CA GLU A 400 11.02 -12.77 -5.64
C GLU A 400 10.79 -11.34 -6.12
N TYR A 401 10.88 -10.37 -5.20
CA TYR A 401 10.75 -8.94 -5.53
C TYR A 401 11.87 -8.50 -6.47
N ALA A 402 13.12 -8.87 -6.15
CA ALA A 402 14.29 -8.53 -6.96
C ALA A 402 14.18 -9.10 -8.39
N ALA A 403 13.78 -10.37 -8.52
CA ALA A 403 13.56 -10.98 -9.83
C ALA A 403 12.42 -10.31 -10.62
N ALA A 404 11.35 -9.87 -9.94
CA ALA A 404 10.27 -9.13 -10.59
C ALA A 404 10.73 -7.75 -11.10
N CYS A 405 11.48 -7.02 -10.27
CA CYS A 405 12.08 -5.74 -10.64
C CYS A 405 13.02 -5.89 -11.84
N ASP A 406 13.89 -6.89 -11.83
CA ASP A 406 14.84 -7.17 -12.92
C ASP A 406 14.12 -7.53 -14.23
N ARG A 407 13.04 -8.33 -14.17
CA ARG A 407 12.21 -8.61 -15.36
C ARG A 407 11.55 -7.36 -15.93
N VAL A 408 10.96 -6.53 -15.07
CA VAL A 408 10.29 -5.28 -15.48
C VAL A 408 11.28 -4.30 -16.10
N THR A 409 12.46 -4.18 -15.50
CA THR A 409 13.49 -3.25 -15.94
C THR A 409 14.30 -3.78 -17.11
N GLY A 410 14.34 -5.11 -17.30
CA GLY A 410 15.21 -5.76 -18.29
C GLY A 410 16.68 -5.70 -17.87
N THR A 411 16.95 -5.76 -16.56
CA THR A 411 18.29 -5.64 -15.97
C THR A 411 18.56 -6.77 -14.97
N THR A 412 19.70 -6.73 -14.28
CA THR A 412 20.05 -7.60 -13.14
C THR A 412 20.48 -6.79 -11.92
N VAL A 413 20.12 -5.49 -11.88
CA VAL A 413 20.62 -4.54 -10.88
C VAL A 413 20.09 -4.90 -9.49
N MET A 414 18.80 -5.21 -9.37
CA MET A 414 18.17 -5.43 -8.07
C MET A 414 18.64 -6.74 -7.46
N SER A 415 18.65 -7.84 -8.21
CA SER A 415 19.20 -9.12 -7.72
C SER A 415 20.70 -9.02 -7.39
N GLY A 416 21.48 -8.31 -8.21
CA GLY A 416 22.90 -8.09 -7.95
C GLY A 416 23.17 -7.30 -6.65
N LEU A 417 22.35 -6.28 -6.35
CA LEU A 417 22.46 -5.54 -5.09
C LEU A 417 22.03 -6.38 -3.88
N VAL A 418 20.96 -7.18 -4.01
CA VAL A 418 20.56 -8.14 -2.97
C VAL A 418 21.69 -9.13 -2.69
N GLU A 419 22.30 -9.68 -3.74
CA GLU A 419 23.42 -10.61 -3.57
C GLU A 419 24.59 -9.97 -2.83
N ARG A 420 25.01 -8.77 -3.21
CA ARG A 420 26.14 -8.08 -2.54
C ARG A 420 25.83 -7.71 -1.09
N HIS A 421 24.71 -7.04 -0.84
CA HIS A 421 24.49 -6.34 0.43
C HIS A 421 23.59 -7.09 1.42
N PHE A 422 22.72 -7.97 0.92
CA PHE A 422 21.88 -8.81 1.77
C PHE A 422 22.51 -10.20 1.98
N ASN A 423 23.03 -10.86 0.94
CA ASN A 423 23.62 -12.19 1.10
C ASN A 423 25.09 -12.15 1.54
N ASN A 424 25.91 -11.26 0.95
CA ASN A 424 27.37 -11.26 1.15
C ASN A 424 27.91 -10.16 2.08
N ALA A 425 27.04 -9.31 2.65
CA ALA A 425 27.43 -8.23 3.57
C ALA A 425 28.52 -7.30 3.02
N GLU A 426 28.49 -7.01 1.71
CA GLU A 426 29.45 -6.11 1.10
C GLU A 426 29.21 -4.66 1.58
N PRO A 427 30.22 -4.01 2.19
CA PRO A 427 30.09 -2.66 2.73
C PRO A 427 29.92 -1.62 1.62
N VAL A 428 29.35 -0.46 1.97
CA VAL A 428 29.16 0.67 1.06
C VAL A 428 30.03 1.84 1.50
N ASP A 429 30.85 2.34 0.59
CA ASP A 429 31.55 3.62 0.77
C ASP A 429 30.61 4.78 0.40
N LEU A 430 29.91 5.30 1.40
CA LEU A 430 28.97 6.41 1.22
C LEU A 430 29.67 7.70 0.79
N ALA A 431 30.91 7.93 1.21
CA ALA A 431 31.67 9.12 0.80
C ALA A 431 32.04 9.06 -0.69
N ALA A 432 32.42 7.87 -1.18
CA ALA A 432 32.63 7.65 -2.60
C ALA A 432 31.33 7.82 -3.39
N LEU A 433 30.20 7.31 -2.90
CA LEU A 433 28.90 7.49 -3.54
C LEU A 433 28.54 8.98 -3.69
N TRP A 434 28.73 9.79 -2.63
CA TRP A 434 28.47 11.23 -2.69
C TRP A 434 29.39 11.96 -3.67
N ARG A 435 30.69 11.64 -3.65
CA ARG A 435 31.66 12.21 -4.59
C ARG A 435 31.31 11.86 -6.04
N ASP A 436 30.97 10.61 -6.32
CA ASP A 436 30.61 10.16 -7.66
C ASP A 436 29.32 10.82 -8.16
N LEU A 437 28.35 11.02 -7.26
CA LEU A 437 27.14 11.79 -7.54
C LEU A 437 27.40 13.29 -7.61
N GLY A 438 28.58 13.79 -7.23
CA GLY A 438 28.90 15.21 -7.20
C GLY A 438 28.12 15.98 -6.14
N ILE A 439 27.87 15.38 -4.98
CA ILE A 439 27.11 15.98 -3.89
C ILE A 439 28.07 16.28 -2.75
N SER A 440 28.03 17.51 -2.24
CA SER A 440 28.79 17.90 -1.05
C SER A 440 28.00 18.87 -0.19
N LEU A 441 28.24 18.83 1.12
CA LEU A 441 27.71 19.81 2.06
C LEU A 441 28.76 20.92 2.23
N VAL A 442 28.44 22.13 1.75
CA VAL A 442 29.30 23.31 1.88
C VAL A 442 28.62 24.29 2.83
N GLY A 443 29.13 24.35 4.07
CA GLY A 443 28.45 25.05 5.16
C GLY A 443 27.08 24.43 5.44
N SER A 444 26.01 25.18 5.17
CA SER A 444 24.62 24.75 5.40
C SER A 444 23.82 24.53 4.11
N ARG A 445 24.49 24.31 2.97
CA ARG A 445 23.84 24.12 1.67
C ARG A 445 24.44 22.95 0.92
N ILE A 446 23.64 22.35 0.04
CA ILE A 446 24.12 21.32 -0.87
C ILE A 446 24.75 21.99 -2.08
N ALA A 447 26.01 21.63 -2.36
CA ALA A 447 26.69 21.99 -3.59
C ALA A 447 26.70 20.77 -4.54
N LEU A 448 26.29 21.02 -5.78
CA LEU A 448 26.19 20.02 -6.84
C LEU A 448 27.30 20.27 -7.87
N ASP A 449 28.20 19.31 -8.02
CA ASP A 449 29.17 19.27 -9.11
C ASP A 449 28.52 18.63 -10.35
N GLU A 450 28.41 19.41 -11.42
CA GLU A 450 27.78 19.03 -12.68
C GLU A 450 28.68 18.14 -13.55
N ASN A 451 29.97 18.07 -13.23
CA ASN A 451 30.97 17.29 -13.96
C ASN A 451 31.34 15.96 -13.27
N ALA A 452 30.74 15.66 -12.12
CA ALA A 452 31.01 14.43 -11.39
C ALA A 452 30.61 13.17 -12.20
N PRO A 453 31.28 12.02 -12.00
CA PRO A 453 31.10 10.81 -12.83
C PRO A 453 29.64 10.35 -13.01
N SER A 454 28.82 10.48 -11.97
CA SER A 454 27.41 10.10 -11.95
C SER A 454 26.45 11.29 -11.93
N ALA A 455 26.91 12.52 -12.19
CA ALA A 455 26.06 13.72 -12.21
C ALA A 455 24.89 13.59 -13.20
N LYS A 456 25.11 12.98 -14.37
CA LYS A 456 24.04 12.71 -15.35
C LYS A 456 22.93 11.81 -14.83
N TRP A 457 23.24 10.91 -13.89
CA TRP A 457 22.25 10.04 -13.26
C TRP A 457 21.56 10.74 -12.10
N ARG A 458 22.32 11.49 -11.28
CA ARG A 458 21.79 12.34 -10.19
C ARG A 458 20.63 13.21 -10.69
N LYS A 459 20.81 13.90 -11.82
CA LYS A 459 19.82 14.80 -12.44
C LYS A 459 18.48 14.17 -12.76
N LEU A 460 18.44 12.84 -12.88
CA LEU A 460 17.21 12.12 -13.23
C LEU A 460 16.47 11.57 -12.00
N ILE A 461 17.09 11.56 -10.81
CA ILE A 461 16.52 10.93 -9.61
C ILE A 461 15.25 11.67 -9.16
N VAL A 462 15.38 12.95 -8.81
CA VAL A 462 14.26 13.71 -8.27
C VAL A 462 13.20 14.00 -9.33
N PRO A 463 13.52 14.46 -10.56
CA PRO A 463 12.51 14.66 -11.60
C PRO A 463 11.89 13.36 -12.10
N GLY A 464 12.71 12.30 -12.21
CA GLY A 464 12.30 11.00 -12.74
C GLY A 464 12.40 10.84 -14.25
N THR A 465 11.90 9.70 -14.74
CA THR A 465 11.74 9.39 -16.17
C THR A 465 10.49 10.02 -16.79
N HIS A 466 9.58 10.55 -15.94
CA HIS A 466 8.36 11.23 -16.34
C HIS A 466 8.35 12.65 -15.79
N PRO A 467 7.84 13.65 -16.54
CA PRO A 467 7.77 15.02 -16.05
C PRO A 467 6.99 15.10 -14.72
N PRO A 468 7.54 15.73 -13.68
CA PRO A 468 6.82 15.91 -12.43
C PRO A 468 5.55 16.73 -12.65
N ARG A 469 4.52 16.39 -11.89
CA ARG A 469 3.24 17.10 -11.90
C ARG A 469 3.04 17.76 -10.56
N ARG A 470 3.08 19.09 -10.56
CA ARG A 470 2.82 19.91 -9.38
C ARG A 470 1.40 19.69 -8.87
N ILE A 471 1.27 19.53 -7.56
CA ILE A 471 -0.01 19.55 -6.86
C ILE A 471 -0.01 20.80 -6.01
N LYS A 472 -0.89 21.76 -6.31
CA LYS A 472 -0.92 23.04 -5.59
C LYS A 472 -1.11 22.80 -4.10
N LEU A 473 -0.44 23.56 -3.26
CA LEU A 473 -0.74 23.61 -1.83
C LEU A 473 -2.02 24.42 -1.60
N PRO A 474 -2.72 24.24 -0.47
CA PRO A 474 -4.00 24.94 -0.22
C PRO A 474 -3.91 26.47 -0.19
N TRP A 475 -2.70 27.01 0.00
CA TRP A 475 -2.43 28.45 0.03
C TRP A 475 -1.80 28.98 -1.28
N GLU A 476 -1.68 28.14 -2.30
CA GLU A 476 -1.19 28.54 -3.63
C GLU A 476 -2.37 28.81 -4.56
N SER A 477 -2.38 30.01 -5.16
CA SER A 477 -3.39 30.47 -6.13
C SER A 477 -3.33 29.71 -7.45
#